data_AF-A0A3D3ED03-F1
#
_entry.id   AF-A0A3D3ED03-F1
#
_cell.length_a   1.000
_cell.length_b   1.000
_cell.length_c   1.000
_cell.angle_alpha   90.00
_cell.angle_beta   90.00
_cell.angle_gamma   90.00
#
_symmetry.space_group_name_H-M   'P 1'
#
loop_
_entity.id
_entity.type
_entity.pdbx_description
1 polymer ?
#
loop_
_entity_poly.entity_id
_entity_poly.type
_entity_poly.pdbx_seq_one_letter_code
_entity_poly.pdbx_strand_id
1 'polypeptide(L)' 'MQLMPSLQVKQKQSLVMTPQLQQAIKLLQMTNLDIAAFLQEQALENPFIEFDG' A
#
# COMPACT_ATOMS: atom_id res chain seq x y z
N MET A 1 0.86 43.71 -24.11
CA MET A 1 1.30 42.30 -24.19
C MET A 1 1.17 41.69 -22.82
N GLN A 2 0.28 40.72 -22.63
CA GLN A 2 0.06 40.06 -21.34
C GLN A 2 0.53 38.62 -21.47
N LEU A 3 1.71 38.33 -20.91
CA LEU A 3 2.32 37.01 -20.89
C LEU A 3 1.66 36.20 -19.77
N MET A 4 0.82 35.23 -20.14
CA MET A 4 0.26 34.26 -19.21
C MET A 4 1.40 33.34 -18.72
N PRO A 5 1.56 33.09 -17.40
CA PRO A 5 2.51 32.10 -16.93
C PRO A 5 1.97 30.72 -17.28
N SER A 6 2.62 30.04 -18.23
CA SER A 6 2.33 28.65 -18.55
C SER A 6 2.69 27.78 -17.35
N LEU A 7 1.67 27.34 -16.60
CA LEU A 7 1.81 26.41 -15.50
C LEU A 7 2.20 25.03 -16.06
N GLN A 8 3.50 24.82 -16.29
CA GLN A 8 4.04 23.53 -16.72
C GLN A 8 4.01 22.55 -15.53
N VAL A 9 2.86 21.93 -15.30
CA VAL A 9 2.73 20.78 -14.40
C VAL A 9 3.48 19.61 -15.05
N LYS A 10 4.76 19.46 -14.71
CA LYS A 10 5.54 18.27 -15.07
C LYS A 10 4.91 17.09 -14.33
N GLN A 11 4.12 16.29 -15.05
CA GLN A 11 3.58 15.03 -14.57
C GLN A 11 4.73 14.03 -14.38
N LYS A 12 5.43 14.11 -13.24
CA LYS A 12 6.35 13.06 -12.82
C LYS A 12 5.50 11.88 -12.37
N GLN A 13 5.36 10.87 -13.23
CA GLN A 13 5.08 9.51 -12.79
C GLN A 13 6.32 9.02 -12.03
N SER A 14 6.50 9.50 -10.81
CA SER A 14 7.40 8.84 -9.88
C SER A 14 6.68 7.56 -9.49
N LEU A 15 7.31 6.41 -9.76
CA LEU A 15 6.94 5.14 -9.15
C LEU A 15 7.25 5.26 -7.66
N VAL A 16 6.40 6.00 -6.93
CA VAL A 16 6.56 6.18 -5.49
C VAL A 16 6.27 4.83 -4.90
N MET A 17 7.22 4.27 -4.16
CA MET A 17 6.99 3.08 -3.36
C MET A 17 5.89 3.44 -2.35
N THR A 18 4.65 3.09 -2.66
CA THR A 18 3.54 3.32 -1.75
C THR A 18 3.70 2.33 -0.59
N PRO A 19 3.29 2.71 0.63
CA PRO A 19 3.31 1.78 1.76
C PRO A 19 2.57 0.48 1.46
N GLN A 20 1.51 0.54 0.64
CA GLN A 20 0.75 -0.61 0.16
C GLN A 20 1.59 -1.54 -0.73
N LEU A 21 2.40 -1.00 -1.64
CA LEU A 21 3.25 -1.81 -2.51
C LEU A 21 4.36 -2.52 -1.71
N GLN A 22 4.98 -1.82 -0.75
CA GLN A 22 5.96 -2.43 0.14
C GLN A 22 5.34 -3.53 1.00
N GLN A 23 4.13 -3.30 1.52
CA GLN A 23 3.39 -4.28 2.30
C GLN A 23 3.02 -5.51 1.45
N ALA A 24 2.56 -5.32 0.22
CA ALA A 24 2.27 -6.41 -0.72
C ALA A 24 3.52 -7.25 -1.02
N ILE A 25 4.67 -6.61 -1.27
CA ILE A 25 5.94 -7.31 -1.50
C ILE A 25 6.37 -8.11 -0.26
N LYS A 26 6.13 -7.59 0.95
CA LYS A 26 6.41 -8.30 2.20
C LYS A 26 5.50 -9.53 2.36
N LEU A 27 4.21 -9.38 2.06
CA LEU A 27 3.23 -10.48 2.10
C LEU A 27 3.57 -11.60 1.10
N LEU A 28 4.02 -11.26 -0.11
CA LEU A 28 4.43 -12.24 -1.12
C LEU A 28 5.65 -13.09 -0.70
N GLN A 29 6.46 -12.60 0.23
CA GLN A 29 7.64 -13.30 0.74
C GLN A 29 7.35 -14.15 1.99
N MET A 30 6.16 -14.03 2.59
CA MET A 30 5.75 -14.76 3.78
C MET A 30 5.24 -16.17 3.44
N THR A 31 5.38 -17.11 4.37
CA THR A 31 4.76 -18.44 4.21
C THR A 31 3.26 -18.39 4.51
N ASN A 32 2.50 -19.40 4.09
CA ASN A 32 1.06 -19.47 4.42
C ASN A 32 0.80 -19.44 5.93
N LEU A 33 1.69 -20.01 6.74
CA LEU A 33 1.59 -19.98 8.20
C LEU A 33 1.83 -18.56 8.75
N ASP A 34 2.82 -17.85 8.21
CA ASP A 34 3.12 -16.47 8.62
C ASP A 34 1.99 -15.50 8.23
N ILE A 35 1.38 -15.70 7.06
CA ILE A 35 0.23 -14.91 6.60
C ILE A 35 -0.97 -15.15 7.52
N ALA A 36 -1.24 -16.40 7.92
CA ALA A 36 -2.32 -16.72 8.85
C ALA A 36 -2.11 -16.06 10.22
N ALA A 37 -0.89 -16.11 10.76
CA ALA A 37 -0.55 -15.44 12.02
C ALA A 37 -0.67 -13.92 11.91
N PHE A 38 -0.21 -13.32 10.81
CA PHE A 38 -0.32 -11.90 10.55
C PHE A 38 -1.79 -11.45 10.46
N LEU A 39 -2.64 -12.20 9.76
CA LEU A 39 -4.06 -11.89 9.67
C LEU A 39 -4.78 -12.03 11.02
N GLN A 40 -4.43 -13.03 11.82
CA GLN A 40 -4.97 -13.17 13.18
C GLN A 40 -4.59 -11.98 14.07
N GLU A 41 -3.35 -11.50 14.00
CA GLU A 41 -2.91 -10.30 14.74
C GLU A 41 -3.69 -9.05 14.28
N GLN A 42 -3.87 -8.89 12.96
CA GLN A 42 -4.65 -7.78 12.41
C GLN A 42 -6.14 -7.86 12.77
N ALA A 43 -6.71 -9.06 12.91
CA ALA A 43 -8.08 -9.27 13.39
C ALA A 43 -8.27 -8.86 14.86
N LEU A 44 -7.22 -8.97 15.69
CA LEU A 44 -7.25 -8.48 17.07
C LEU A 44 -7.20 -6.95 17.14
N GLU A 45 -6.43 -6.31 16.27
CA GLU A 45 -6.34 -4.84 16.20
C GLU A 45 -7.55 -4.21 15.50
N ASN A 46 -8.20 -4.94 14.59
CA ASN A 46 -9.34 -4.47 13.84
C ASN A 46 -10.49 -5.51 13.88
N PRO A 47 -11.53 -5.28 14.69
CA PRO A 47 -12.66 -6.20 14.84
C PRO A 47 -13.52 -6.37 13.57
N PHE A 48 -13.22 -5.65 12.48
CA PHE A 48 -13.84 -5.82 11.16
C PHE A 48 -13.05 -6.74 10.22
N ILE A 49 -11.87 -7.20 10.62
CA ILE A 49 -11.09 -8.17 9.85
C ILE A 49 -11.46 -9.57 10.36
N GLU A 50 -12.20 -10.32 9.54
CA GLU A 50 -12.52 -11.72 9.82
C GLU A 50 -11.47 -12.64 9.18
N PHE A 51 -10.79 -13.44 10.00
CA PHE A 51 -9.93 -14.52 9.52
C PHE A 51 -10.78 -15.79 9.41
N ASP A 52 -11.37 -16.00 8.22
CA ASP A 52 -12.06 -17.25 7.87
C ASP A 52 -10.98 -18.27 7.46
N GLY A 53 -10.50 -19.02 8.44
CA GLY A 53 -9.57 -20.15 8.25
C GLY A 53 -10.31 -21.46 8.11
#